data_AF-A0A7Z9M656-F1
#
_entry.id   AF-A0A7Z9M656-F1
#
_cell.length_a   1.000
_cell.length_b   1.000
_cell.length_c   1.000
_cell.angle_alpha   90.00
_cell.angle_beta   90.00
_cell.angle_gamma   90.00
#
_symmetry.space_group_name_H-M   'P 1'
#
loop_
_entity.id
_entity.type
_entity.pdbx_description
1 polymer ?
#
loop_
_entity_poly.entity_id
_entity_poly.type
_entity_poly.pdbx_seq_one_letter_code
_entity_poly.pdbx_strand_id
1 'polypeptide(L)'
;MPDGGATQIISDTGYDIWELFESQSAFPSTVWLDHEMRVFDLMNNAGSWSIGSRIDQMLEACGSLCEDGGCTTTSGDVNEDEMLNIQDLITMVNHILGSSPLMDCALEAADINVDGTVNIQDLISLVNAILGSARSAELNGTAKIEYLTSGEDMIIQIKSDIDIAGLQISLINDSQLDIEIKDNSHINQESNFVGGMNRYLAYSIFNQPFDSRMTEILVHSGASLEMDDFQLTVADINGDPLNLSHSQMGKTYQTGPHRFELAELYPNPFNPSTQISFSLPMDDFVKLTAYDVRGNVVDAIFEGAQGVGQHSYTWNAANLPSGVYYIRLQAGELVTSQKALLIK
;
A
#
# COMPACT_ATOMS: atom_id res chain seq x y z
N MET A 1 -25.02 22.57 -23.16
CA MET A 1 -24.03 23.59 -22.77
C MET A 1 -24.76 24.89 -22.50
N PRO A 2 -24.67 25.40 -21.27
CA PRO A 2 -24.62 26.82 -21.03
C PRO A 2 -23.20 27.16 -20.55
N ASP A 3 -22.47 27.84 -21.43
CA ASP A 3 -21.27 28.58 -21.11
C ASP A 3 -21.68 29.77 -20.21
N GLY A 4 -21.17 29.86 -18.98
CA GLY A 4 -21.64 30.86 -18.03
C GLY A 4 -20.92 30.90 -16.68
N GLY A 5 -19.60 31.18 -16.68
CA GLY A 5 -18.94 31.94 -15.61
C GLY A 5 -19.12 31.53 -14.14
N ALA A 6 -19.28 30.25 -13.79
CA ALA A 6 -19.22 29.83 -12.41
C ALA A 6 -17.76 29.69 -11.94
N THR A 7 -17.45 30.24 -10.77
CA THR A 7 -16.15 30.11 -10.08
C THR A 7 -15.90 28.64 -9.71
N GLN A 8 -14.72 28.12 -10.09
CA GLN A 8 -14.29 26.75 -9.83
C GLN A 8 -13.09 26.75 -8.89
N ILE A 9 -13.13 25.94 -7.83
CA ILE A 9 -12.01 25.81 -6.88
C ILE A 9 -11.06 24.75 -7.42
N ILE A 10 -10.09 25.19 -8.23
CA ILE A 10 -9.09 24.31 -8.90
C ILE A 10 -7.67 24.44 -8.32
N SER A 11 -7.43 25.38 -7.40
CA SER A 11 -6.21 25.51 -6.58
C SER A 11 -6.38 26.59 -5.50
N ASP A 12 -5.51 26.64 -4.49
CA ASP A 12 -5.32 27.86 -3.69
C ASP A 12 -4.75 28.94 -4.62
N THR A 13 -5.64 29.82 -5.09
CA THR A 13 -5.32 30.83 -6.10
C THR A 13 -4.70 32.09 -5.51
N GLY A 14 -4.42 32.14 -4.21
CA GLY A 14 -3.99 33.36 -3.53
C GLY A 14 -5.04 34.48 -3.51
N TYR A 15 -6.23 34.21 -4.04
CA TYR A 15 -7.45 34.98 -3.81
C TYR A 15 -8.10 34.47 -2.53
N ASP A 16 -8.58 35.39 -1.69
CA ASP A 16 -9.26 35.03 -0.47
C ASP A 16 -10.47 34.18 -0.85
N ILE A 17 -10.59 32.95 -0.31
CA ILE A 17 -11.69 32.01 -0.61
C ILE A 17 -13.07 32.68 -0.49
N TRP A 18 -13.13 33.77 0.27
CA TRP A 18 -14.27 34.66 0.48
C TRP A 18 -14.75 35.42 -0.78
N GLU A 19 -13.89 35.76 -1.73
CA GLU A 19 -14.28 36.46 -2.97
C GLU A 19 -15.06 35.56 -3.93
N LEU A 20 -14.94 34.23 -3.79
CA LEU A 20 -15.65 33.25 -4.63
C LEU A 20 -17.16 33.19 -4.33
N PHE A 21 -17.60 33.69 -3.17
CA PHE A 21 -18.98 33.62 -2.69
C PHE A 21 -19.71 34.98 -2.73
N GLU A 22 -19.12 36.00 -3.39
CA GLU A 22 -19.71 37.34 -3.45
C GLU A 22 -21.05 37.36 -4.20
N SER A 23 -22.15 37.44 -3.42
CA SER A 23 -23.35 38.13 -3.88
C SER A 23 -23.19 39.60 -3.48
N GLN A 24 -23.52 40.55 -4.36
CA GLN A 24 -23.21 41.99 -4.24
C GLN A 24 -23.79 42.72 -2.99
N SER A 25 -24.27 42.03 -1.96
CA SER A 25 -24.71 42.63 -0.70
C SER A 25 -24.85 41.70 0.52
N ALA A 26 -24.57 40.39 0.43
CA ALA A 26 -24.71 39.48 1.59
C ALA A 26 -23.91 38.17 1.46
N PHE A 27 -23.48 37.61 2.59
CA PHE A 27 -22.88 36.28 2.69
C PHE A 27 -23.96 35.20 2.80
N PRO A 28 -23.85 34.09 2.04
CA PRO A 28 -24.71 32.94 2.22
C PRO A 28 -24.31 32.13 3.47
N SER A 29 -25.29 31.64 4.23
CA SER A 29 -25.05 30.76 5.38
C SER A 29 -24.76 29.31 4.97
N THR A 30 -25.04 28.95 3.72
CA THR A 30 -24.85 27.60 3.19
C THR A 30 -24.51 27.69 1.71
N VAL A 31 -23.52 26.91 1.31
CA VAL A 31 -23.00 26.82 -0.06
C VAL A 31 -22.95 25.35 -0.46
N TRP A 32 -23.42 25.03 -1.66
CA TRP A 32 -23.31 23.69 -2.24
C TRP A 32 -22.25 23.72 -3.33
N LEU A 33 -21.29 22.82 -3.24
CA LEU A 33 -20.24 22.63 -4.24
C LEU A 33 -20.48 21.30 -4.95
N ASP A 34 -20.45 21.28 -6.28
CA ASP A 34 -20.53 20.05 -7.04
C ASP A 34 -19.21 19.26 -7.05
N HIS A 35 -19.22 18.07 -7.65
CA HIS A 35 -18.07 17.18 -7.77
C HIS A 35 -16.93 17.75 -8.63
N GLU A 36 -17.19 18.81 -9.41
CA GLU A 36 -16.17 19.55 -10.16
C GLU A 36 -15.65 20.77 -9.39
N MET A 37 -15.98 20.88 -8.10
CA MET A 37 -15.62 21.98 -7.21
C MET A 37 -16.15 23.34 -7.67
N ARG A 38 -17.33 23.37 -8.30
CA ARG A 38 -18.04 24.59 -8.68
C ARG A 38 -19.16 24.89 -7.71
N VAL A 39 -19.45 26.19 -7.51
CA VAL A 39 -20.62 26.61 -6.72
C VAL A 39 -21.90 26.22 -7.46
N PHE A 40 -22.62 25.24 -6.91
CA PHE A 40 -23.88 24.74 -7.43
C PHE A 40 -25.07 25.56 -6.94
N ASP A 41 -25.03 26.02 -5.68
CA ASP A 41 -26.05 26.92 -5.12
C ASP A 41 -25.56 27.70 -3.88
N LEU A 42 -26.25 28.80 -3.57
CA LEU A 42 -26.03 29.65 -2.42
C LEU A 42 -27.37 30.00 -1.76
N MET A 43 -27.52 29.78 -0.44
CA MET A 43 -28.72 30.23 0.28
C MET A 43 -28.46 30.61 1.73
N ASN A 44 -29.42 31.35 2.29
CA ASN A 44 -29.47 31.75 3.68
C ASN A 44 -30.61 31.03 4.41
N ASN A 45 -30.35 30.56 5.64
CA ASN A 45 -31.32 29.84 6.48
C ASN A 45 -31.87 28.56 5.82
N ALA A 46 -30.97 27.72 5.29
CA ALA A 46 -31.34 26.44 4.70
C ALA A 46 -32.06 25.54 5.71
N GLY A 47 -33.32 25.20 5.43
CA GLY A 47 -34.09 24.22 6.21
C GLY A 47 -33.79 22.79 5.75
N SER A 48 -34.12 21.81 6.59
CA SER A 48 -33.89 20.38 6.28
C SER A 48 -34.49 19.95 4.94
N TRP A 49 -35.64 20.50 4.56
CA TRP A 49 -36.29 20.19 3.28
C TRP A 49 -35.53 20.75 2.07
N SER A 50 -35.08 22.01 2.14
CA SER A 50 -34.29 22.64 1.07
C SER A 50 -32.91 22.00 0.92
N ILE A 51 -32.33 21.52 2.03
CA ILE A 51 -31.07 20.77 2.01
C ILE A 51 -31.27 19.44 1.28
N GLY A 52 -32.29 18.66 1.66
CA GLY A 52 -32.59 17.38 1.00
C GLY A 52 -32.85 17.53 -0.49
N SER A 53 -33.70 18.49 -0.87
CA SER A 53 -34.01 18.74 -2.29
C SER A 53 -32.79 19.18 -3.10
N ARG A 54 -31.85 19.93 -2.49
CA ARG A 54 -30.64 20.37 -3.18
C ARG A 54 -29.63 19.23 -3.33
N ILE A 55 -29.54 18.32 -2.35
CA ILE A 55 -28.76 17.08 -2.46
C ILE A 55 -29.32 16.19 -3.57
N ASP A 56 -30.64 15.97 -3.62
CA ASP A 56 -31.28 15.14 -4.66
C ASP A 56 -30.99 15.69 -6.06
N GLN A 57 -31.07 17.01 -6.25
CA GLN A 57 -30.74 17.66 -7.53
C GLN A 57 -29.26 17.54 -7.89
N MET A 58 -28.35 17.56 -6.91
CA MET A 58 -26.92 17.37 -7.16
C MET A 58 -26.62 15.92 -7.56
N LEU A 59 -27.27 14.95 -6.91
CA LEU A 59 -27.17 13.53 -7.26
C LEU A 59 -27.72 13.27 -8.67
N GLU A 60 -28.85 13.87 -9.03
CA GLU A 60 -29.41 13.79 -10.38
C GLU A 60 -28.48 14.46 -11.42
N ALA A 61 -27.87 15.59 -11.07
CA ALA A 61 -26.95 16.32 -11.95
C ALA A 61 -25.63 15.58 -12.20
N CYS A 62 -25.18 14.75 -11.27
CA CYS A 62 -24.01 13.89 -11.47
C CYS A 62 -24.23 12.82 -12.56
N GLY A 63 -25.49 12.45 -12.87
CA GLY A 63 -25.80 11.48 -13.92
C GLY A 63 -25.02 10.17 -13.75
N SER A 64 -24.36 9.72 -14.83
CA SER A 64 -23.60 8.46 -14.83
C SER A 64 -22.40 8.44 -13.87
N LEU A 65 -21.93 9.60 -13.39
CA LEU A 65 -20.85 9.67 -12.39
C LEU A 65 -21.29 9.17 -11.01
N CYS A 66 -22.60 9.19 -10.73
CA CYS A 66 -23.18 8.56 -9.54
C CYS A 66 -23.70 7.14 -9.80
N GLU A 67 -23.75 6.70 -11.07
CA GLU A 67 -24.11 5.32 -11.43
C GLU A 67 -22.90 4.37 -11.37
N ASP A 68 -21.67 4.89 -11.46
CA ASP A 68 -20.41 4.11 -11.56
C ASP A 68 -19.48 4.20 -10.32
N GLY A 69 -19.99 4.66 -9.17
CA GLY A 69 -19.12 5.07 -8.05
C GLY A 69 -18.80 4.03 -6.98
N GLY A 70 -19.22 2.77 -7.11
CA GLY A 70 -18.91 1.75 -6.11
C GLY A 70 -19.39 0.37 -6.53
N CYS A 71 -18.53 -0.61 -6.35
CA CYS A 71 -18.87 -2.00 -6.59
C CYS A 71 -19.97 -2.45 -5.62
N THR A 72 -21.03 -3.06 -6.16
CA THR A 72 -22.13 -3.63 -5.36
C THR A 72 -21.84 -5.07 -4.93
N THR A 73 -20.64 -5.57 -5.22
CA THR A 73 -20.20 -6.92 -4.87
C THR A 73 -20.09 -7.04 -3.35
N THR A 74 -20.48 -8.20 -2.82
CA THR A 74 -20.35 -8.45 -1.38
C THR A 74 -18.86 -8.61 -1.06
N SER A 75 -18.38 -8.04 0.05
CA SER A 75 -17.01 -8.26 0.49
C SER A 75 -16.72 -9.76 0.60
N GLY A 76 -15.64 -10.20 -0.03
CA GLY A 76 -15.23 -11.60 -0.15
C GLY A 76 -15.86 -12.40 -1.31
N ASP A 77 -16.88 -11.87 -2.01
CA ASP A 77 -17.43 -12.47 -3.24
C ASP A 77 -16.55 -12.07 -4.43
N VAL A 78 -15.45 -12.79 -4.58
CA VAL A 78 -14.35 -12.46 -5.51
C VAL A 78 -14.66 -12.93 -6.92
N ASN A 79 -15.51 -13.95 -7.08
CA ASN A 79 -15.93 -14.42 -8.40
C ASN A 79 -17.25 -13.79 -8.89
N GLU A 80 -17.85 -12.90 -8.09
CA GLU A 80 -19.05 -12.12 -8.39
C GLU A 80 -20.28 -13.01 -8.68
N ASP A 81 -20.40 -14.14 -7.98
CA ASP A 81 -21.50 -15.09 -8.13
C ASP A 81 -22.63 -14.93 -7.09
N GLU A 82 -22.55 -13.87 -6.28
CA GLU A 82 -23.45 -13.55 -5.16
C GLU A 82 -23.39 -14.54 -3.99
N MET A 83 -22.48 -15.53 -4.01
CA MET A 83 -22.37 -16.54 -2.96
C MET A 83 -20.96 -16.63 -2.40
N LEU A 84 -20.79 -16.24 -1.14
CA LEU A 84 -19.53 -16.43 -0.43
C LEU A 84 -19.23 -17.93 -0.18
N ASN A 85 -18.27 -18.50 -0.91
CA ASN A 85 -17.94 -19.92 -0.86
C ASN A 85 -16.47 -20.25 -1.21
N ILE A 86 -16.16 -21.55 -1.33
CA ILE A 86 -14.78 -22.01 -1.59
C ILE A 86 -14.23 -21.56 -2.96
N GLN A 87 -15.10 -21.22 -3.92
CA GLN A 87 -14.69 -20.70 -5.22
C GLN A 87 -14.05 -19.32 -5.08
N ASP A 88 -14.55 -18.46 -4.19
CA ASP A 88 -13.92 -17.17 -3.89
C ASP A 88 -12.53 -17.35 -3.33
N LEU A 89 -12.38 -18.29 -2.40
CA LEU A 89 -11.10 -18.62 -1.79
C LEU A 89 -10.09 -19.07 -2.84
N ILE A 90 -10.47 -19.98 -3.73
CA ILE A 90 -9.60 -20.45 -4.82
C ILE A 90 -9.22 -19.28 -5.75
N THR A 91 -10.17 -18.40 -6.05
CA THR A 91 -9.96 -17.24 -6.92
C THR A 91 -8.98 -16.25 -6.28
N MET A 92 -9.14 -15.96 -4.99
CA MET A 92 -8.23 -15.11 -4.21
C MET A 92 -6.82 -15.73 -4.10
N VAL A 93 -6.70 -17.03 -3.87
CA VAL A 93 -5.39 -17.72 -3.84
C VAL A 93 -4.68 -17.60 -5.18
N ASN A 94 -5.40 -17.78 -6.29
CA ASN A 94 -4.82 -17.61 -7.63
C ASN A 94 -4.40 -16.16 -7.91
N HIS A 95 -5.12 -15.18 -7.37
CA HIS A 95 -4.73 -13.78 -7.41
C HIS A 95 -3.43 -13.54 -6.67
N ILE A 96 -3.36 -13.94 -5.39
CA ILE A 96 -2.20 -13.70 -4.54
C ILE A 96 -0.97 -14.41 -5.10
N LEU A 97 -1.10 -15.61 -5.68
CA LEU A 97 -0.01 -16.32 -6.35
C LEU A 97 0.39 -15.72 -7.72
N GLY A 98 -0.36 -14.73 -8.22
CA GLY A 98 -0.12 -14.11 -9.52
C GLY A 98 -0.49 -15.00 -10.71
N SER A 99 -1.24 -16.08 -10.49
CA SER A 99 -1.72 -17.00 -11.53
C SER A 99 -2.88 -16.39 -12.32
N SER A 100 -3.79 -15.70 -11.65
CA SER A 100 -4.96 -15.04 -12.25
C SER A 100 -5.24 -13.72 -11.55
N PRO A 101 -4.81 -12.58 -12.10
CA PRO A 101 -5.06 -11.28 -11.49
C PRO A 101 -6.56 -10.97 -11.46
N LEU A 102 -6.98 -10.24 -10.43
CA LEU A 102 -8.33 -9.72 -10.27
C LEU A 102 -8.34 -8.29 -10.83
N MET A 103 -9.50 -7.85 -11.28
CA MET A 103 -9.70 -6.53 -11.84
C MET A 103 -11.01 -5.95 -11.31
N ASP A 104 -11.12 -4.62 -11.35
CA ASP A 104 -12.35 -3.90 -11.07
C ASP A 104 -12.99 -4.35 -9.73
N CYS A 105 -14.26 -4.70 -9.74
CA CYS A 105 -15.02 -5.03 -8.54
C CYS A 105 -14.59 -6.29 -7.81
N ALA A 106 -14.02 -7.26 -8.51
CA ALA A 106 -13.45 -8.44 -7.88
C ALA A 106 -12.23 -8.08 -7.01
N LEU A 107 -11.45 -7.06 -7.40
CA LEU A 107 -10.31 -6.60 -6.62
C LEU A 107 -10.77 -5.87 -5.34
N GLU A 108 -11.78 -5.02 -5.44
CA GLU A 108 -12.38 -4.34 -4.29
C GLU A 108 -13.04 -5.35 -3.32
N ALA A 109 -13.75 -6.35 -3.85
CA ALA A 109 -14.35 -7.40 -3.02
C ALA A 109 -13.29 -8.26 -2.30
N ALA A 110 -12.13 -8.46 -2.93
CA ALA A 110 -11.05 -9.27 -2.40
C ALA A 110 -10.23 -8.56 -1.31
N ASP A 111 -10.22 -7.21 -1.27
CA ASP A 111 -9.56 -6.42 -0.22
C ASP A 111 -10.51 -6.24 0.98
N ILE A 112 -10.59 -7.27 1.81
CA ILE A 112 -11.58 -7.36 2.89
C ILE A 112 -11.23 -6.44 4.06
N ASN A 113 -9.93 -6.26 4.34
CA ASN A 113 -9.48 -5.36 5.38
C ASN A 113 -9.37 -3.89 4.90
N VAL A 114 -9.54 -3.65 3.59
CA VAL A 114 -9.53 -2.34 2.93
C VAL A 114 -8.18 -1.63 3.10
N ASP A 115 -7.08 -2.40 3.04
CA ASP A 115 -5.72 -1.88 3.13
C ASP A 115 -5.11 -1.51 1.75
N GLY A 116 -5.86 -1.77 0.68
CA GLY A 116 -5.46 -1.52 -0.71
C GLY A 116 -4.66 -2.67 -1.33
N THR A 117 -4.44 -3.77 -0.61
CA THR A 117 -3.64 -4.90 -1.08
C THR A 117 -4.29 -6.25 -0.78
N VAL A 118 -4.65 -6.99 -1.82
CA VAL A 118 -5.14 -8.36 -1.63
C VAL A 118 -3.99 -9.30 -1.27
N ASN A 119 -3.98 -9.76 -0.02
CA ASN A 119 -2.91 -10.60 0.53
C ASN A 119 -3.45 -11.68 1.49
N ILE A 120 -2.55 -12.36 2.20
CA ILE A 120 -2.91 -13.42 3.15
C ILE A 120 -3.87 -12.97 4.26
N GLN A 121 -3.84 -11.69 4.67
CA GLN A 121 -4.78 -11.12 5.65
C GLN A 121 -6.23 -11.21 5.15
N ASP A 122 -6.45 -10.85 3.89
CA ASP A 122 -7.76 -10.95 3.24
C ASP A 122 -8.18 -12.39 3.08
N LEU A 123 -7.24 -13.28 2.74
CA LEU A 123 -7.52 -14.70 2.60
C LEU A 123 -8.00 -15.33 3.90
N ILE A 124 -7.37 -15.02 5.04
CA ILE A 124 -7.83 -15.50 6.35
C ILE A 124 -9.17 -14.84 6.72
N SER A 125 -9.36 -13.56 6.41
CA SER A 125 -10.63 -12.86 6.62
C SER A 125 -11.76 -13.50 5.80
N LEU A 126 -11.49 -13.89 4.56
CA LEU A 126 -12.42 -14.60 3.67
C LEU A 126 -12.77 -15.99 4.24
N VAL A 127 -11.77 -16.75 4.68
CA VAL A 127 -11.99 -18.03 5.36
C VAL A 127 -12.94 -17.86 6.54
N ASN A 128 -12.71 -16.85 7.38
CA ASN A 128 -13.57 -16.55 8.53
C ASN A 128 -15.00 -16.21 8.12
N ALA A 129 -15.16 -15.41 7.06
CA ALA A 129 -16.45 -15.04 6.53
C ALA A 129 -17.22 -16.26 5.98
N ILE A 130 -16.56 -17.15 5.23
CA ILE A 130 -17.14 -18.42 4.74
C ILE A 130 -17.55 -19.34 5.90
N LEU A 131 -16.73 -19.43 6.96
CA LEU A 131 -17.01 -20.26 8.13
C LEU A 131 -18.06 -19.66 9.08
N GLY A 132 -18.45 -18.40 8.87
CA GLY A 132 -19.34 -17.67 9.79
C GLY A 132 -18.74 -17.45 11.18
N SER A 133 -17.41 -17.41 11.27
CA SER A 133 -16.71 -17.18 12.53
C SER A 133 -16.75 -15.71 12.89
N ALA A 134 -17.24 -15.38 14.09
CA ALA A 134 -17.18 -14.01 14.59
C ALA A 134 -15.72 -13.62 14.83
N ARG A 135 -15.32 -12.42 14.35
CA ARG A 135 -14.02 -11.84 14.69
C ARG A 135 -13.84 -11.86 16.21
N SER A 136 -12.69 -12.35 16.67
CA SER A 136 -12.28 -12.19 18.05
C SER A 136 -11.71 -10.78 18.27
N ALA A 137 -11.37 -10.42 19.50
CA ALA A 137 -10.74 -9.12 19.76
C ALA A 137 -9.39 -9.03 19.01
N GLU A 138 -9.08 -7.85 18.49
CA GLU A 138 -7.81 -7.54 17.83
C GLU A 138 -6.62 -7.92 18.74
N LEU A 139 -5.69 -8.73 18.21
CA LEU A 139 -4.64 -9.35 19.01
C LEU A 139 -3.32 -8.57 18.99
N ASN A 140 -3.12 -7.61 18.08
CA ASN A 140 -1.92 -6.77 17.96
C ASN A 140 -0.61 -7.58 18.10
N GLY A 141 -0.45 -8.64 17.30
CA GLY A 141 0.64 -9.59 17.42
C GLY A 141 2.00 -9.08 16.92
N THR A 142 3.05 -9.69 17.43
CA THR A 142 4.42 -9.49 16.97
C THR A 142 5.11 -10.81 16.68
N ALA A 143 6.01 -10.84 15.70
CA ALA A 143 6.86 -12.00 15.48
C ALA A 143 8.31 -11.59 15.19
N LYS A 144 9.23 -12.41 15.70
CA LYS A 144 10.65 -12.28 15.44
C LYS A 144 11.09 -13.34 14.45
N ILE A 145 11.74 -12.92 13.38
CA ILE A 145 12.32 -13.77 12.36
C ILE A 145 13.81 -13.97 12.70
N GLU A 146 14.21 -15.23 12.76
CA GLU A 146 15.59 -15.67 12.80
C GLU A 146 15.85 -16.55 11.58
N TYR A 147 17.03 -16.47 10.99
CA TYR A 147 17.38 -17.28 9.83
C TYR A 147 18.81 -17.80 9.94
N LEU A 148 19.06 -18.94 9.32
CA LEU A 148 20.38 -19.52 9.21
C LEU A 148 20.52 -20.32 7.91
N THR A 149 21.75 -20.43 7.42
CA THR A 149 22.08 -21.28 6.28
C THR A 149 22.60 -22.62 6.80
N SER A 150 22.08 -23.72 6.25
CA SER A 150 22.51 -25.08 6.57
C SER A 150 22.76 -25.87 5.30
N GLY A 151 24.03 -25.93 4.87
CA GLY A 151 24.39 -26.51 3.58
C GLY A 151 23.96 -25.58 2.44
N GLU A 152 23.18 -26.10 1.49
CA GLU A 152 22.62 -25.33 0.38
C GLU A 152 21.27 -24.67 0.73
N ASP A 153 20.68 -25.02 1.88
CA ASP A 153 19.34 -24.57 2.25
C ASP A 153 19.40 -23.38 3.23
N MET A 154 18.38 -22.52 3.16
CA MET A 154 18.11 -21.50 4.17
C MET A 154 16.96 -21.97 5.06
N ILE A 155 17.12 -21.84 6.36
CA ILE A 155 16.09 -22.11 7.37
C ILE A 155 15.65 -20.78 7.94
N ILE A 156 14.36 -20.48 7.83
CA ILE A 156 13.71 -19.28 8.40
C ILE A 156 12.84 -19.75 9.56
N GLN A 157 13.02 -19.16 10.73
CA GLN A 157 12.24 -19.42 11.93
C GLN A 157 11.45 -18.17 12.31
N ILE A 158 10.12 -18.30 12.35
CA ILE A 158 9.20 -17.25 12.77
C ILE A 158 8.75 -17.56 14.20
N LYS A 159 9.07 -16.66 15.13
CA LYS A 159 8.71 -16.76 16.55
C LYS A 159 7.63 -15.73 16.87
N SER A 160 6.37 -16.15 16.92
CA SER A 160 5.23 -15.27 17.21
C SER A 160 4.86 -15.27 18.69
N ASP A 161 4.31 -14.16 19.18
CA ASP A 161 3.72 -14.07 20.52
C ASP A 161 2.26 -14.58 20.56
N ILE A 162 1.58 -14.59 19.41
CA ILE A 162 0.22 -15.10 19.21
C ILE A 162 0.17 -16.24 18.18
N ASP A 163 -0.99 -16.86 18.07
CA ASP A 163 -1.21 -17.93 17.08
C ASP A 163 -1.34 -17.34 15.68
N ILE A 164 -0.66 -17.94 14.72
CA ILE A 164 -0.70 -17.55 13.30
C ILE A 164 -1.61 -18.50 12.53
N ALA A 165 -2.32 -17.99 11.53
CA ALA A 165 -3.21 -18.78 10.67
C ALA A 165 -2.84 -18.70 9.18
N GLY A 166 -2.09 -17.67 8.79
CA GLY A 166 -1.66 -17.46 7.42
C GLY A 166 -0.22 -16.94 7.33
N LEU A 167 0.49 -17.38 6.30
CA LEU A 167 1.82 -16.93 5.92
C LEU A 167 1.86 -16.72 4.41
N GLN A 168 2.44 -15.59 3.99
CA GLN A 168 2.78 -15.29 2.62
C GLN A 168 4.26 -14.92 2.53
N ILE A 169 4.94 -15.46 1.52
CA ILE A 169 6.31 -15.12 1.18
C ILE A 169 6.34 -14.70 -0.29
N SER A 170 6.99 -13.57 -0.58
CA SER A 170 7.27 -13.11 -1.94
C SER A 170 8.74 -12.74 -2.07
N LEU A 171 9.37 -13.17 -3.16
CA LEU A 171 10.80 -12.94 -3.42
C LEU A 171 11.01 -12.77 -4.93
N ILE A 172 11.77 -11.76 -5.33
CA ILE A 172 12.23 -11.61 -6.71
C ILE A 172 13.53 -12.38 -6.88
N ASN A 173 13.57 -13.28 -7.86
CA ASN A 173 14.77 -14.04 -8.20
C ASN A 173 14.67 -14.64 -9.61
N ASP A 174 15.78 -15.25 -10.05
CA ASP A 174 15.88 -15.78 -11.42
C ASP A 174 15.32 -17.20 -11.58
N SER A 175 14.98 -17.89 -10.49
CA SER A 175 14.57 -19.30 -10.51
C SER A 175 13.46 -19.60 -9.51
N GLN A 176 12.59 -20.55 -9.84
CA GLN A 176 11.62 -21.10 -8.89
C GLN A 176 12.32 -21.67 -7.66
N LEU A 177 11.81 -21.34 -6.48
CA LEU A 177 12.25 -21.90 -5.20
C LEU A 177 11.30 -23.01 -4.77
N ASP A 178 11.86 -23.96 -4.05
CA ASP A 178 11.12 -24.97 -3.31
C ASP A 178 11.11 -24.57 -1.84
N ILE A 179 9.92 -24.28 -1.31
CA ILE A 179 9.70 -23.75 0.03
C ILE A 179 8.72 -24.69 0.74
N GLU A 180 9.10 -25.15 1.93
CA GLU A 180 8.30 -26.07 2.74
C GLU A 180 8.21 -25.57 4.18
N ILE A 181 7.03 -25.68 4.80
CA ILE A 181 6.87 -25.50 6.25
C ILE A 181 6.98 -26.84 6.96
N LYS A 182 7.79 -26.88 8.02
CA LYS A 182 7.93 -28.06 8.89
C LYS A 182 6.76 -28.16 9.88
N ASP A 183 6.36 -29.40 10.16
CA ASP A 183 5.41 -29.77 11.22
C ASP A 183 4.06 -29.02 11.20
N ASN A 184 3.40 -28.96 10.04
CA ASN A 184 2.10 -28.29 9.85
C ASN A 184 1.24 -29.00 8.78
N SER A 185 1.00 -30.30 8.96
CA SER A 185 0.40 -31.15 7.91
C SER A 185 -1.04 -30.81 7.51
N HIS A 186 -1.74 -30.04 8.34
CA HIS A 186 -3.10 -29.54 8.12
C HIS A 186 -3.13 -28.16 7.45
N ILE A 187 -1.98 -27.53 7.24
CA ILE A 187 -1.85 -26.24 6.57
C ILE A 187 -1.67 -26.48 5.07
N ASN A 188 -2.53 -25.85 4.26
CA ASN A 188 -2.42 -25.82 2.82
C ASN A 188 -1.15 -25.03 2.45
N GLN A 189 -0.37 -25.53 1.50
CA GLN A 189 0.84 -24.87 1.00
C GLN A 189 0.74 -24.77 -0.52
N GLU A 190 0.79 -23.56 -1.05
CA GLU A 190 0.70 -23.29 -2.49
C GLU A 190 1.84 -22.38 -2.91
N SER A 191 2.37 -22.58 -4.11
CA SER A 191 3.46 -21.74 -4.64
C SER A 191 3.34 -21.52 -6.12
N ASN A 192 3.91 -20.40 -6.58
CA ASN A 192 3.97 -20.08 -7.99
C ASN A 192 5.20 -19.22 -8.30
N PHE A 193 5.73 -19.40 -9.51
CA PHE A 193 6.85 -18.60 -10.02
C PHE A 193 6.47 -17.99 -11.37
N VAL A 194 6.17 -16.69 -11.37
CA VAL A 194 5.74 -15.97 -12.57
C VAL A 194 6.45 -14.62 -12.62
N GLY A 195 7.05 -14.30 -13.77
CA GLY A 195 7.68 -13.00 -14.00
C GLY A 195 8.92 -12.72 -13.14
N GLY A 196 9.67 -13.76 -12.77
CA GLY A 196 10.85 -13.61 -11.89
C GLY A 196 10.49 -13.39 -10.42
N MET A 197 9.25 -13.66 -10.02
CA MET A 197 8.79 -13.55 -8.64
C MET A 197 8.30 -14.91 -8.16
N ASN A 198 8.92 -15.42 -7.10
CA ASN A 198 8.38 -16.51 -6.31
C ASN A 198 7.34 -15.97 -5.34
N ARG A 199 6.19 -16.64 -5.31
CA ARG A 199 5.15 -16.42 -4.31
C ARG A 199 4.82 -17.74 -3.66
N TYR A 200 4.75 -17.75 -2.35
CA TYR A 200 4.42 -18.90 -1.55
C TYR A 200 3.37 -18.51 -0.52
N LEU A 201 2.36 -19.35 -0.35
CA LEU A 201 1.27 -19.18 0.60
C LEU A 201 1.14 -20.43 1.45
N ALA A 202 0.93 -20.20 2.74
CA ALA A 202 0.52 -21.24 3.66
C ALA A 202 -0.62 -20.77 4.54
N TYR A 203 -1.72 -21.52 4.56
CA TYR A 203 -2.95 -21.12 5.24
C TYR A 203 -3.82 -22.33 5.58
N SER A 204 -4.78 -22.18 6.49
CA SER A 204 -5.77 -23.22 6.77
C SER A 204 -7.14 -22.83 6.22
N ILE A 205 -7.75 -23.67 5.39
CA ILE A 205 -9.15 -23.51 4.96
C ILE A 205 -10.17 -23.67 6.10
N PHE A 206 -9.73 -24.17 7.25
CA PHE A 206 -10.54 -24.33 8.46
C PHE A 206 -10.19 -23.29 9.54
N ASN A 207 -9.37 -22.29 9.19
CA ASN A 207 -8.78 -21.33 10.11
C ASN A 207 -8.15 -21.98 11.36
N GLN A 208 -7.51 -23.13 11.17
CA GLN A 208 -6.72 -23.77 12.23
C GLN A 208 -5.36 -23.09 12.29
N PRO A 209 -4.89 -22.71 13.49
CA PRO A 209 -3.57 -22.12 13.63
C PRO A 209 -2.50 -23.13 13.29
N PHE A 210 -1.30 -22.62 13.02
CA PHE A 210 -0.10 -23.44 12.91
C PHE A 210 0.15 -24.18 14.23
N ASP A 211 0.77 -25.38 14.16
CA ASP A 211 0.95 -26.28 15.31
C ASP A 211 1.79 -25.67 16.45
N SER A 212 2.59 -24.66 16.13
CA SER A 212 3.49 -23.99 17.04
C SER A 212 3.66 -22.51 16.68
N ARG A 213 3.88 -21.67 17.70
CA ARG A 213 4.32 -20.26 17.55
C ARG A 213 5.80 -20.12 17.16
N MET A 214 6.43 -21.25 16.87
CA MET A 214 7.80 -21.36 16.36
C MET A 214 7.72 -22.09 15.03
N THR A 215 7.36 -21.38 13.97
CA THR A 215 7.19 -21.95 12.64
C THR A 215 8.55 -22.00 11.96
N GLU A 216 8.93 -23.17 11.45
CA GLU A 216 10.15 -23.36 10.68
C GLU A 216 9.84 -23.55 9.21
N ILE A 217 10.48 -22.75 8.36
CA ILE A 217 10.36 -22.75 6.91
C ILE A 217 11.72 -23.15 6.35
N LEU A 218 11.72 -24.14 5.46
CA LEU A 218 12.87 -24.58 4.72
C LEU A 218 12.79 -24.03 3.31
N VAL A 219 13.79 -23.24 2.92
CA VAL A 219 13.98 -22.75 1.55
C VAL A 219 15.12 -23.53 0.93
N HIS A 220 14.79 -24.46 0.05
CA HIS A 220 15.77 -25.31 -0.60
C HIS A 220 16.63 -24.52 -1.58
N SER A 221 17.94 -24.81 -1.61
CA SER A 221 18.91 -24.06 -2.42
C SER A 221 18.93 -22.55 -2.12
N GLY A 222 18.47 -22.15 -0.93
CA GLY A 222 18.36 -20.76 -0.49
C GLY A 222 19.63 -20.18 0.16
N ALA A 223 20.75 -20.90 0.18
CA ALA A 223 21.96 -20.51 0.90
C ALA A 223 22.55 -19.14 0.49
N SER A 224 22.33 -18.71 -0.75
CA SER A 224 22.82 -17.44 -1.29
C SER A 224 21.83 -16.27 -1.16
N LEU A 225 20.62 -16.52 -0.66
CA LEU A 225 19.60 -15.49 -0.51
C LEU A 225 19.86 -14.64 0.72
N GLU A 226 19.45 -13.37 0.69
CA GLU A 226 19.50 -12.49 1.85
C GLU A 226 18.08 -12.29 2.41
N MET A 227 17.95 -12.19 3.73
CA MET A 227 16.64 -12.04 4.37
C MET A 227 15.91 -10.77 3.92
N ASP A 228 16.66 -9.71 3.59
CA ASP A 228 16.14 -8.43 3.09
C ASP A 228 15.47 -8.55 1.72
N ASP A 229 15.73 -9.62 0.96
CA ASP A 229 15.07 -9.87 -0.32
C ASP A 229 13.66 -10.47 -0.14
N PHE A 230 13.36 -11.05 1.02
CA PHE A 230 12.07 -11.68 1.28
C PHE A 230 11.05 -10.66 1.80
N GLN A 231 9.92 -10.58 1.11
CA GLN A 231 8.71 -9.94 1.63
C GLN A 231 7.87 -10.99 2.34
N LEU A 232 7.75 -10.90 3.66
CA LEU A 232 6.91 -11.78 4.48
C LEU A 232 5.70 -11.02 5.01
N THR A 233 4.54 -11.65 4.90
CA THR A 233 3.31 -11.22 5.59
C THR A 233 2.79 -12.40 6.39
N VAL A 234 2.46 -12.18 7.66
CA VAL A 234 1.91 -13.20 8.55
C VAL A 234 0.61 -12.67 9.13
N ALA A 235 -0.43 -13.48 9.08
CA ALA A 235 -1.76 -13.16 9.59
C ALA A 235 -2.11 -14.04 10.79
N ASP A 236 -2.75 -13.44 11.79
CA ASP A 236 -3.34 -14.16 12.91
C ASP A 236 -4.65 -14.85 12.52
N ILE A 237 -5.32 -15.48 13.50
CA ILE A 237 -6.60 -16.17 13.30
C ILE A 237 -7.76 -15.25 12.88
N ASN A 238 -7.66 -13.93 13.05
CA ASN A 238 -8.67 -12.96 12.62
C ASN A 238 -8.39 -12.39 11.22
N GLY A 239 -7.21 -12.69 10.66
CA GLY A 239 -6.70 -12.05 9.46
C GLY A 239 -5.97 -10.73 9.74
N ASP A 240 -5.63 -10.42 10.99
CA ASP A 240 -4.90 -9.21 11.34
C ASP A 240 -3.37 -9.44 11.16
N PRO A 241 -2.61 -8.42 10.73
CA PRO A 241 -1.18 -8.57 10.46
C PRO A 241 -0.37 -8.68 11.76
N LEU A 242 0.67 -9.51 11.75
CA LEU A 242 1.69 -9.47 12.80
C LEU A 242 2.79 -8.48 12.42
N ASN A 243 3.26 -7.71 13.40
CA ASN A 243 4.46 -6.87 13.23
C ASN A 243 5.70 -7.75 13.26
N LEU A 244 6.36 -7.86 12.11
CA LEU A 244 7.48 -8.76 11.91
C LEU A 244 8.81 -8.02 12.02
N SER A 245 9.77 -8.62 12.71
CA SER A 245 11.12 -8.06 12.81
C SER A 245 12.20 -9.12 12.67
N HIS A 246 13.26 -8.83 11.92
CA HIS A 246 14.46 -9.66 11.86
C HIS A 246 15.67 -8.90 12.39
N SER A 247 16.69 -9.63 12.85
CA SER A 247 17.94 -9.03 13.30
C SER A 247 19.09 -9.43 12.39
N GLN A 248 19.76 -8.46 11.79
CA GLN A 248 20.99 -8.66 11.02
C GLN A 248 22.11 -7.80 11.60
N MET A 249 23.25 -8.43 11.90
CA MET A 249 24.45 -7.77 12.45
C MET A 249 24.20 -6.89 13.70
N GLY A 250 23.22 -7.27 14.54
CA GLY A 250 22.89 -6.55 15.77
C GLY A 250 21.91 -5.38 15.61
N LYS A 251 21.30 -5.23 14.42
CA LYS A 251 20.24 -4.27 14.13
C LYS A 251 18.93 -4.97 13.87
N THR A 252 17.84 -4.39 14.37
CA THR A 252 16.47 -4.89 14.14
C THR A 252 15.86 -4.15 12.96
N TYR A 253 15.43 -4.89 11.96
CA TYR A 253 14.70 -4.42 10.79
C TYR A 253 13.26 -4.87 10.92
N GLN A 254 12.30 -4.04 10.49
CA GLN A 254 10.92 -4.47 10.32
C GLN A 254 10.79 -5.11 8.94
N THR A 255 10.10 -6.25 8.84
CA THR A 255 9.75 -6.83 7.53
C THR A 255 8.35 -6.38 7.16
N GLY A 256 8.17 -5.94 5.92
CA GLY A 256 6.89 -5.46 5.41
C GLY A 256 6.94 -5.26 3.89
N PRO A 257 5.87 -4.74 3.26
CA PRO A 257 5.83 -4.53 1.81
C PRO A 257 6.77 -3.42 1.32
N HIS A 258 7.36 -2.67 2.24
CA HIS A 258 8.21 -1.53 1.94
C HIS A 258 9.67 -1.87 2.18
N ARG A 259 10.51 -1.54 1.21
CA ARG A 259 11.97 -1.70 1.26
C ARG A 259 12.65 -0.34 1.21
N PHE A 260 13.91 -0.26 1.64
CA PHE A 260 14.66 0.99 1.48
C PHE A 260 15.03 1.19 0.01
N GLU A 261 14.36 2.12 -0.66
CA GLU A 261 14.54 2.36 -2.09
C GLU A 261 14.35 3.85 -2.44
N LEU A 262 15.16 4.35 -3.36
CA LEU A 262 14.97 5.64 -4.02
C LEU A 262 14.59 5.38 -5.48
N ALA A 263 13.34 5.69 -5.82
CA ALA A 263 12.80 5.46 -7.16
C ALA A 263 13.49 6.34 -8.20
N GLU A 264 13.28 6.00 -9.48
CA GLU A 264 13.72 6.87 -10.57
C GLU A 264 13.05 8.25 -10.47
N LEU A 265 13.85 9.28 -10.73
CA LEU A 265 13.38 10.66 -10.72
C LEU A 265 12.48 10.89 -11.95
N TYR A 266 11.30 11.46 -11.76
CA TYR A 266 10.40 11.78 -12.87
C TYR A 266 9.86 13.22 -12.79
N PRO A 267 9.99 14.02 -13.87
CA PRO A 267 10.76 13.73 -15.09
C PRO A 267 12.28 13.70 -14.84
N ASN A 268 13.06 12.99 -15.66
CA ASN A 268 14.52 13.09 -15.71
C ASN A 268 15.02 12.77 -17.13
N PRO A 269 15.49 13.74 -17.93
CA PRO A 269 15.82 15.13 -17.56
C PRO A 269 14.62 15.98 -17.14
N PHE A 270 14.86 17.02 -16.32
CA PHE A 270 13.81 17.87 -15.75
C PHE A 270 14.04 19.38 -15.97
N ASN A 271 12.98 20.19 -15.88
CA ASN A 271 13.02 21.65 -15.98
C ASN A 271 11.84 22.36 -15.27
N PRO A 272 12.06 23.22 -14.26
CA PRO A 272 13.16 23.17 -13.30
C PRO A 272 12.88 22.19 -12.15
N SER A 273 11.76 21.46 -12.17
CA SER A 273 11.33 20.59 -11.07
C SER A 273 11.23 19.11 -11.46
N THR A 274 11.55 18.22 -10.52
CA THR A 274 11.35 16.77 -10.61
C THR A 274 10.68 16.25 -9.34
N GLN A 275 9.91 15.18 -9.45
CA GLN A 275 9.44 14.41 -8.31
C GLN A 275 10.52 13.41 -7.88
N ILE A 276 10.63 13.21 -6.58
CA ILE A 276 11.55 12.30 -5.92
C ILE A 276 10.72 11.42 -5.00
N SER A 277 10.58 10.15 -5.35
CA SER A 277 9.82 9.19 -4.56
C SER A 277 10.77 8.16 -3.94
N PHE A 278 10.52 7.78 -2.69
CA PHE A 278 11.30 6.78 -1.99
C PHE A 278 10.44 5.97 -1.02
N SER A 279 10.91 4.78 -0.66
CA SER A 279 10.26 3.91 0.31
C SER A 279 11.15 3.66 1.51
N LEU A 280 10.54 3.57 2.70
CA LEU A 280 11.23 3.22 3.95
C LEU A 280 10.65 1.91 4.50
N PRO A 281 11.51 0.98 4.94
CA PRO A 281 11.07 -0.27 5.57
C PRO A 281 10.70 -0.09 7.05
N MET A 282 11.05 1.04 7.65
CA MET A 282 10.79 1.35 9.06
C MET A 282 10.82 2.87 9.28
N ASP A 283 10.27 3.29 10.42
CA ASP A 283 10.36 4.67 10.89
C ASP A 283 11.83 5.06 11.14
N ASP A 284 12.28 6.15 10.53
CA ASP A 284 13.67 6.63 10.70
C ASP A 284 13.78 8.16 10.50
N PHE A 285 14.92 8.71 10.89
CA PHE A 285 15.31 10.07 10.56
C PHE A 285 15.94 10.09 9.16
N VAL A 286 15.24 10.73 8.22
CA VAL A 286 15.62 10.79 6.81
C VAL A 286 16.30 12.11 6.46
N LYS A 287 17.35 12.02 5.65
CA LYS A 287 17.96 13.15 4.94
C LYS A 287 17.88 12.92 3.43
N LEU A 288 17.18 13.81 2.74
CA LEU A 288 17.10 13.86 1.28
C LEU A 288 17.81 15.12 0.79
N THR A 289 18.94 14.95 0.11
CA THR A 289 19.87 16.05 -0.19
C THR A 289 20.36 15.99 -1.62
N ALA A 290 20.44 17.15 -2.28
CA ALA A 290 20.98 17.28 -3.63
C ALA A 290 22.45 17.71 -3.60
N TYR A 291 23.27 17.08 -4.44
CA TYR A 291 24.72 17.33 -4.55
C TYR A 291 25.12 17.71 -5.98
N ASP A 292 26.12 18.60 -6.12
CA ASP A 292 26.81 18.81 -7.39
C ASP A 292 27.80 17.68 -7.71
N VAL A 293 28.34 17.66 -8.93
CA VAL A 293 29.34 16.65 -9.37
C VAL A 293 30.64 16.66 -8.56
N ARG A 294 30.89 17.68 -7.73
CA ARG A 294 32.06 17.76 -6.85
C ARG A 294 31.74 17.29 -5.43
N GLY A 295 30.49 16.86 -5.17
CA GLY A 295 30.03 16.41 -3.87
C GLY A 295 29.66 17.54 -2.91
N ASN A 296 29.48 18.77 -3.39
CA ASN A 296 28.96 19.85 -2.55
C ASN A 296 27.45 19.72 -2.45
N VAL A 297 26.90 19.89 -1.25
CA VAL A 297 25.46 20.05 -1.04
C VAL A 297 25.00 21.32 -1.73
N VAL A 298 24.03 21.20 -2.64
CA VAL A 298 23.40 22.33 -3.33
C VAL A 298 21.99 22.59 -2.81
N ASP A 299 21.35 21.59 -2.20
CA ASP A 299 20.02 21.74 -1.61
C ASP A 299 19.72 20.66 -0.56
N ALA A 300 18.92 20.99 0.46
CA ALA A 300 18.38 20.07 1.44
C ALA A 300 16.87 19.95 1.21
N ILE A 301 16.47 18.95 0.42
CA ILE A 301 15.08 18.79 -0.06
C ILE A 301 14.16 18.42 1.11
N PHE A 302 14.62 17.53 1.99
CA PHE A 302 13.91 17.16 3.20
C PHE A 302 14.91 16.69 4.28
N GLU A 303 14.64 17.02 5.54
CA GLU A 303 15.36 16.49 6.70
C GLU A 303 14.40 16.37 7.89
N GLY A 304 14.16 15.16 8.37
CA GLY A 304 13.23 14.91 9.47
C GLY A 304 12.84 13.44 9.65
N ALA A 305 12.02 13.18 10.67
CA ALA A 305 11.46 11.85 10.89
C ALA A 305 10.41 11.52 9.82
N GLN A 306 10.44 10.29 9.32
CA GLN A 306 9.47 9.73 8.39
C GLN A 306 9.08 8.33 8.86
N GLY A 307 7.81 7.97 8.70
CA GLY A 307 7.32 6.63 9.01
C GLY A 307 7.64 5.61 7.91
N VAL A 308 7.46 4.32 8.20
CA VAL A 308 7.41 3.26 7.19
C VAL A 308 6.43 3.61 6.06
N GLY A 309 6.75 3.25 4.82
CA GLY A 309 5.88 3.52 3.67
C GLY A 309 6.54 4.22 2.50
N GLN A 310 5.72 4.71 1.58
CA GLN A 310 6.13 5.49 0.41
C GLN A 310 6.05 6.99 0.71
N HIS A 311 7.05 7.74 0.25
CA HIS A 311 7.16 9.19 0.44
C HIS A 311 7.50 9.85 -0.89
N SER A 312 7.00 11.06 -1.11
CA SER A 312 7.26 11.81 -2.34
C SER A 312 7.47 13.29 -2.08
N TYR A 313 8.53 13.84 -2.67
CA TYR A 313 8.91 15.25 -2.56
C TYR A 313 9.17 15.85 -3.94
N THR A 314 8.77 17.09 -4.16
CA THR A 314 9.14 17.84 -5.38
C THR A 314 10.39 18.66 -5.12
N TRP A 315 11.42 18.44 -5.91
CA TRP A 315 12.61 19.29 -5.90
C TRP A 315 12.55 20.32 -7.01
N ASN A 316 12.64 21.60 -6.66
CA ASN A 316 12.66 22.73 -7.59
C ASN A 316 14.07 23.33 -7.67
N ALA A 317 14.77 23.07 -8.76
CA ALA A 317 16.14 23.51 -9.00
C ALA A 317 16.21 24.81 -9.83
N ALA A 318 15.20 25.67 -9.78
CA ALA A 318 15.12 26.89 -10.59
C ALA A 318 16.34 27.82 -10.43
N ASN A 319 16.99 27.81 -9.27
CA ASN A 319 18.16 28.64 -8.99
C ASN A 319 19.51 27.99 -9.33
N LEU A 320 19.50 26.74 -9.84
CA LEU A 320 20.71 26.00 -10.18
C LEU A 320 20.98 26.02 -11.70
N PRO A 321 22.25 25.99 -12.15
CA PRO A 321 22.58 25.90 -13.56
C PRO A 321 22.22 24.53 -14.15
N SER A 322 21.94 24.45 -15.45
CA SER A 322 21.78 23.17 -16.14
C SER A 322 23.02 22.30 -15.95
N GLY A 323 22.81 21.01 -15.71
CA GLY A 323 23.91 20.11 -15.36
C GLY A 323 23.45 18.83 -14.67
N VAL A 324 24.43 18.03 -14.28
CA VAL A 324 24.23 16.78 -13.54
C VAL A 324 24.28 17.06 -12.04
N TYR A 325 23.32 16.51 -11.32
CA TYR A 325 23.23 16.51 -9.87
C TYR A 325 23.03 15.07 -9.37
N TYR A 326 23.26 14.86 -8.08
CA TYR A 326 22.99 13.60 -7.41
C TYR A 326 22.04 13.82 -6.25
N ILE A 327 20.90 13.14 -6.26
CA ILE A 327 19.99 13.08 -5.12
C ILE A 327 20.46 11.93 -4.25
N ARG A 328 20.71 12.19 -2.96
CA ARG A 328 21.05 11.17 -1.97
C ARG A 328 19.93 11.07 -0.95
N LEU A 329 19.48 9.85 -0.73
CA LEU A 329 18.60 9.47 0.37
C LEU A 329 19.44 8.78 1.44
N GLN A 330 19.28 9.20 2.68
CA GLN A 330 19.87 8.56 3.84
C GLN A 330 18.80 8.35 4.92
N ALA A 331 18.70 7.13 5.44
CA ALA A 331 17.91 6.77 6.62
C ALA A 331 18.81 5.94 7.54
N GLY A 332 19.20 6.51 8.68
CA GLY A 332 20.22 5.92 9.56
C GLY A 332 21.55 5.66 8.82
N GLU A 333 21.90 4.37 8.67
CA GLU A 333 23.08 3.92 7.91
C GLU A 333 22.78 3.52 6.46
N LEU A 334 21.52 3.40 6.07
CA LEU A 334 21.13 3.09 4.70
C LEU A 334 21.31 4.34 3.85
N VAL A 335 22.04 4.22 2.75
CA VAL A 335 22.33 5.32 1.83
C VAL A 335 22.18 4.84 0.40
N THR A 336 21.38 5.56 -0.38
CA THR A 336 21.28 5.35 -1.83
C THR A 336 21.34 6.69 -2.56
N SER A 337 21.60 6.68 -3.87
CA SER A 337 21.68 7.91 -4.65
C SER A 337 21.23 7.72 -6.10
N GLN A 338 20.57 8.74 -6.65
CA GLN A 338 20.09 8.79 -8.03
C GLN A 338 20.67 9.99 -8.76
N LYS A 339 20.95 9.82 -10.06
CA LYS A 339 21.46 10.88 -10.92
C LYS A 339 20.30 11.73 -11.45
N ALA A 340 20.37 13.04 -11.28
CA ALA A 340 19.41 14.00 -11.81
C ALA A 340 20.05 14.85 -12.93
N LEU A 341 19.34 15.06 -14.03
CA LEU A 341 19.80 15.90 -15.15
C LEU A 341 18.87 17.10 -15.34
N LEU A 342 19.35 18.28 -14.95
CA LEU A 342 18.63 19.54 -15.13
C LEU A 342 18.95 20.13 -16.51
N ILE A 343 17.93 20.40 -17.32
CA ILE A 343 18.04 21.06 -18.62
C ILE A 343 17.15 22.30 -18.60
N LYS A 344 17.66 23.46 -19.01
CA LYS A 344 16.89 24.72 -19.07
C LYS A 344 16.76 25.19 -20.50
#